data_AF-A0A916TAF6-F1
#
_entry.id   AF-A0A916TAF6-F1
#
_cell.length_a   1.000
_cell.length_b   1.000
_cell.length_c   1.000
_cell.angle_alpha   90.00
_cell.angle_beta   90.00
_cell.angle_gamma   90.00
#
_symmetry.space_group_name_H-M   'P 1'
#
loop_
_entity.id
_entity.type
_entity.pdbx_description
1 polymer ?
#
loop_
_entity_poly.entity_id
_entity_poly.type
_entity_poly.pdbx_seq_one_letter_code
_entity_poly.pdbx_strand_id
1 'polypeptide(L)'
;MTIPARDALYAFQHQAHAILSEGSTVLEGKGDDALAVLPQMRARLGEVLGAYQVFKHERVFDPAVATGDPECTKLGRSMKVECIAAGEAFRSHGQQWKPERIAEDWPNYRVAARLTLNALRRHLDNEREGIERLIDMLEARAARTTPHR
;
A
#
# COMPACT_ATOMS: atom_id res chain seq x y z
N MET A 1 -10.12 -15.99 -15.37
CA MET A 1 -10.31 -14.60 -15.81
C MET A 1 -9.42 -13.72 -14.94
N THR A 2 -8.51 -12.96 -15.53
CA THR A 2 -7.67 -12.00 -14.78
C THR A 2 -8.49 -10.74 -14.53
N ILE A 3 -8.62 -10.32 -13.27
CA ILE A 3 -9.32 -9.07 -12.91
C ILE A 3 -8.59 -7.88 -13.55
N PRO A 4 -9.29 -6.92 -14.19
CA PRO A 4 -8.68 -5.70 -14.73
C PRO A 4 -7.79 -5.00 -13.71
N ALA A 5 -6.68 -4.39 -14.16
CA ALA A 5 -5.71 -3.78 -13.25
C ALA A 5 -6.33 -2.66 -12.41
N ARG A 6 -7.24 -1.88 -13.03
CA ARG A 6 -7.97 -0.80 -12.37
C ARG A 6 -8.91 -1.31 -11.26
N ASP A 7 -9.65 -2.37 -11.52
CA ASP A 7 -10.53 -2.97 -10.52
C ASP A 7 -9.73 -3.54 -9.33
N ALA A 8 -8.60 -4.18 -9.63
CA ALA A 8 -7.69 -4.69 -8.61
C ALA A 8 -7.11 -3.55 -7.75
N LEU A 9 -6.70 -2.44 -8.36
CA LEU A 9 -6.24 -1.24 -7.65
C LEU A 9 -7.29 -0.75 -6.65
N TYR A 10 -8.54 -0.57 -7.09
CA TYR A 10 -9.61 -0.08 -6.22
C TYR A 10 -9.94 -1.06 -5.09
N ALA A 11 -9.95 -2.36 -5.37
CA ALA A 11 -10.18 -3.37 -4.36
C ALA A 11 -9.11 -3.35 -3.26
N PHE A 12 -7.83 -3.27 -3.63
CA PHE A 12 -6.73 -3.19 -2.67
C PHE A 12 -6.77 -1.90 -1.85
N GLN A 13 -6.98 -0.75 -2.50
CA GLN A 13 -7.05 0.53 -1.78
C GLN A 13 -8.24 0.56 -0.82
N HIS A 14 -9.43 0.12 -1.26
CA HIS A 14 -10.60 0.03 -0.40
C HIS A 14 -10.33 -0.85 0.83
N GLN A 15 -9.74 -2.04 0.62
CA GLN A 15 -9.42 -2.95 1.72
C GLN A 15 -8.38 -2.36 2.68
N ALA A 16 -7.32 -1.72 2.16
CA ALA A 16 -6.31 -1.07 2.96
C ALA A 16 -6.90 0.10 3.77
N HIS A 17 -7.68 0.98 3.15
CA HIS A 17 -8.34 2.09 3.85
C HIS A 17 -9.29 1.60 4.95
N ALA A 18 -10.05 0.53 4.71
CA ALA A 18 -10.91 -0.07 5.72
C ALA A 18 -10.11 -0.50 6.96
N ILE A 19 -9.01 -1.24 6.77
CA ILE A 19 -8.15 -1.69 7.88
C ILE A 19 -7.49 -0.50 8.59
N LEU A 20 -7.03 0.51 7.85
CA LEU A 20 -6.44 1.72 8.43
C LEU A 20 -7.48 2.49 9.27
N SER A 21 -8.75 2.54 8.81
CA SER A 21 -9.90 3.10 9.53
C SER A 21 -10.16 2.35 10.84
N GLU A 22 -10.37 1.03 10.74
CA GLU A 22 -10.53 0.14 11.90
C GLU A 22 -9.40 0.33 12.91
N GLY A 23 -8.15 0.39 12.43
CA GLY A 23 -7.00 0.56 13.31
C GLY A 23 -6.89 1.91 13.98
N SER A 24 -7.44 2.98 13.38
CA SER A 24 -7.52 4.27 14.07
C SER A 24 -8.50 4.20 15.24
N THR A 25 -9.65 3.54 15.05
CA THR A 25 -10.63 3.31 16.12
C THR A 25 -10.06 2.47 17.25
N VAL A 26 -9.31 1.39 16.93
CA VAL A 26 -8.63 0.57 17.94
C VAL A 26 -7.66 1.40 18.77
N LEU A 27 -6.86 2.25 18.13
CA LEU A 27 -5.91 3.12 18.84
C LEU A 27 -6.59 4.19 19.70
N GLU A 28 -7.85 4.53 19.43
CA GLU A 28 -8.60 5.49 20.23
C GLU A 28 -9.09 4.92 21.58
N GLY A 29 -9.29 3.60 21.65
CA GLY A 29 -9.74 2.86 22.81
C GLY A 29 -8.77 2.84 24.01
N LYS A 30 -9.17 2.09 25.05
CA LYS A 30 -8.33 1.81 26.23
C LYS A 30 -7.21 0.83 25.85
N GLY A 31 -6.06 0.96 26.52
CA GLY A 31 -4.86 0.16 26.21
C GLY A 31 -5.12 -1.34 26.24
N ASP A 32 -5.77 -1.84 27.29
CA ASP A 32 -6.00 -3.29 27.48
C ASP A 32 -6.86 -3.90 26.37
N ASP A 33 -7.95 -3.22 25.97
CA ASP A 33 -8.83 -3.67 24.88
C ASP A 33 -8.10 -3.64 23.53
N ALA A 34 -7.29 -2.60 23.29
CA ALA A 34 -6.53 -2.45 22.07
C ALA A 34 -5.42 -3.50 21.94
N LEU A 35 -4.72 -3.81 23.05
CA LEU A 35 -3.65 -4.82 23.08
C LEU A 35 -4.14 -6.20 22.65
N ALA A 36 -5.39 -6.56 22.97
CA ALA A 36 -5.98 -7.84 22.59
C ALA A 36 -6.17 -7.98 21.06
N VAL A 37 -6.48 -6.89 20.35
CA VAL A 37 -6.83 -6.92 18.92
C VAL A 37 -5.68 -6.49 17.99
N LEU A 38 -4.71 -5.74 18.51
CA LEU A 38 -3.62 -5.16 17.74
C LEU A 38 -2.77 -6.17 16.96
N PRO A 39 -2.39 -7.34 17.50
CA PRO A 39 -1.58 -8.31 16.75
C PRO A 39 -2.28 -8.75 15.46
N GLN A 40 -3.56 -9.07 15.54
CA GLN A 40 -4.35 -9.51 14.38
C GLN A 40 -4.51 -8.37 13.36
N MET A 41 -4.81 -7.17 13.84
CA MET A 41 -4.95 -5.99 12.98
C MET A 41 -3.65 -5.67 12.22
N ARG A 42 -2.51 -5.73 12.90
CA ARG A 42 -1.18 -5.50 12.30
C ARG A 42 -0.84 -6.56 11.26
N ALA A 43 -1.16 -7.83 11.55
CA ALA A 43 -0.96 -8.91 10.60
C ALA A 43 -1.82 -8.70 9.33
N ARG A 44 -3.13 -8.45 9.50
CA ARG A 44 -4.05 -8.20 8.39
C ARG A 44 -3.63 -7.00 7.54
N LEU A 45 -3.19 -5.91 8.16
CA LEU A 45 -2.67 -4.74 7.44
C LEU A 45 -1.40 -5.11 6.65
N GLY A 46 -0.45 -5.83 7.26
CA GLY A 46 0.77 -6.26 6.61
C GLY A 46 0.53 -7.19 5.41
N GLU A 47 -0.41 -8.12 5.53
CA GLU A 47 -0.83 -9.01 4.44
C GLU A 47 -1.40 -8.22 3.26
N VAL A 48 -2.35 -7.32 3.51
CA VAL A 48 -2.98 -6.51 2.46
C VAL A 48 -1.99 -5.58 1.78
N LEU A 49 -1.15 -4.88 2.56
CA LEU A 49 -0.11 -4.00 1.99
C LEU A 49 0.94 -4.79 1.21
N GLY A 50 1.32 -5.99 1.69
CA GLY A 50 2.23 -6.87 0.97
C GLY A 50 1.66 -7.35 -0.36
N ALA A 51 0.43 -7.86 -0.37
CA ALA A 51 -0.26 -8.28 -1.58
C ALA A 51 -0.44 -7.12 -2.57
N TYR A 52 -0.80 -5.93 -2.06
CA TYR A 52 -0.95 -4.74 -2.88
C TYR A 52 0.39 -4.27 -3.48
N GLN A 53 1.49 -4.35 -2.72
CA GLN A 53 2.82 -4.04 -3.23
C GLN A 53 3.22 -5.00 -4.36
N VAL A 54 3.00 -6.31 -4.20
CA VAL A 54 3.24 -7.30 -5.26
C VAL A 54 2.43 -6.96 -6.51
N PHE A 55 1.13 -6.68 -6.35
CA PHE A 55 0.27 -6.25 -7.45
C PHE A 55 0.84 -5.02 -8.19
N LYS A 56 1.18 -3.95 -7.47
CA LYS A 56 1.68 -2.71 -8.09
C LYS A 56 2.98 -2.96 -8.84
N HIS A 57 3.89 -3.71 -8.25
CA HIS A 57 5.19 -4.01 -8.85
C HIS A 57 5.04 -4.85 -10.12
N GLU A 58 4.39 -6.01 -10.02
CA GLU A 58 4.34 -6.99 -11.11
C GLU A 58 3.41 -6.58 -12.25
N ARG A 59 2.31 -5.89 -11.94
CA ARG A 59 1.27 -5.59 -12.93
C ARG A 59 1.27 -4.17 -13.45
N VAL A 60 1.97 -3.24 -12.79
CA VAL A 60 1.97 -1.82 -13.19
C VAL A 60 3.40 -1.30 -13.37
N PHE A 61 4.21 -1.30 -12.32
CA PHE A 61 5.50 -0.63 -12.33
C PHE A 61 6.52 -1.34 -13.23
N ASP A 62 6.67 -2.66 -13.10
CA ASP A 62 7.63 -3.42 -13.90
C ASP A 62 7.26 -3.43 -15.40
N PRO A 63 5.97 -3.62 -15.78
CA PRO A 63 5.54 -3.42 -17.16
C PRO A 63 5.81 -2.01 -17.68
N ALA A 64 5.52 -0.96 -16.89
CA ALA A 64 5.77 0.43 -17.27
C ALA A 64 7.25 0.68 -17.57
N VAL A 65 8.14 0.18 -16.72
CA VAL A 65 9.60 0.28 -16.90
C VAL A 65 10.10 -0.54 -18.08
N ALA A 66 9.48 -1.69 -18.37
CA ALA A 66 9.86 -2.55 -19.48
C ALA A 66 9.42 -2.02 -20.85
N THR A 67 8.50 -1.03 -20.92
CA THR A 67 8.01 -0.51 -22.21
C THR A 67 9.08 0.16 -23.08
N GLY A 68 10.13 0.70 -22.46
CA GLY A 68 11.12 1.56 -23.11
C GLY A 68 10.62 2.97 -23.44
N ASP A 69 9.36 3.29 -23.14
CA ASP A 69 8.82 4.65 -23.29
C ASP A 69 9.38 5.57 -22.19
N PRO A 70 9.98 6.74 -22.52
CA PRO A 70 10.62 7.59 -21.52
C PRO A 70 9.67 8.08 -20.42
N GLU A 71 8.44 8.47 -20.77
CA GLU A 71 7.47 8.98 -19.80
C GLU A 71 6.97 7.86 -18.88
N CYS A 72 6.61 6.72 -19.46
CA CYS A 72 6.14 5.55 -18.72
C CYS A 72 7.24 5.01 -17.78
N THR A 73 8.47 4.91 -18.29
CA THR A 73 9.62 4.45 -17.52
C THR A 73 9.94 5.40 -16.36
N LYS A 74 9.92 6.72 -16.61
CA LYS A 74 10.19 7.73 -15.57
C LYS A 74 9.15 7.65 -14.46
N LEU A 75 7.86 7.63 -14.81
CA LEU A 75 6.77 7.56 -13.84
C LEU A 75 6.81 6.22 -13.07
N GLY A 76 6.93 5.10 -13.77
CA GLY A 76 7.01 3.77 -13.16
C GLY A 76 8.17 3.62 -12.17
N ARG A 77 9.35 4.17 -12.48
CA ARG A 77 10.49 4.17 -11.55
C ARG A 77 10.24 5.02 -10.31
N SER A 78 9.72 6.25 -10.47
CA SER A 78 9.44 7.15 -9.34
C SER A 78 8.49 6.48 -8.36
N MET A 79 7.37 5.96 -8.88
CA MET A 79 6.35 5.32 -8.05
C MET A 79 6.84 4.05 -7.37
N LYS A 80 7.67 3.24 -8.06
CA LYS A 80 8.28 2.06 -7.46
C LYS A 80 9.19 2.40 -6.28
N VAL A 81 9.99 3.45 -6.39
CA VAL A 81 10.86 3.93 -5.30
C VAL A 81 10.01 4.38 -4.10
N GLU A 82 8.99 5.19 -4.34
CA GLU A 82 8.09 5.67 -3.29
C GLU A 82 7.35 4.51 -2.58
N CYS A 83 6.88 3.52 -3.34
CA CYS A 83 6.23 2.33 -2.79
C CYS A 83 7.18 1.51 -1.90
N ILE A 84 8.44 1.33 -2.32
CA ILE A 84 9.45 0.60 -1.52
C ILE A 84 9.72 1.35 -0.22
N ALA A 85 9.94 2.68 -0.29
CA ALA A 85 10.19 3.51 0.87
C ALA A 85 9.03 3.44 1.89
N ALA A 86 7.78 3.50 1.43
CA ALA A 86 6.60 3.35 2.28
C ALA A 86 6.53 1.96 2.94
N GLY A 87 6.81 0.89 2.19
CA GLY A 87 6.86 -0.47 2.71
C GLY A 87 7.96 -0.69 3.74
N GLU A 88 9.14 -0.10 3.54
CA GLU A 88 10.25 -0.13 4.50
C GLU A 88 9.91 0.62 5.79
N ALA A 89 9.30 1.79 5.70
CA ALA A 89 8.86 2.55 6.86
C ALA A 89 7.86 1.75 7.72
N PHE A 90 6.89 1.07 7.09
CA PHE A 90 5.94 0.21 7.81
C PHE A 90 6.62 -0.99 8.46
N ARG A 91 7.53 -1.68 7.76
CA ARG A 91 8.29 -2.81 8.33
C ARG A 91 9.16 -2.36 9.50
N SER A 92 9.83 -1.22 9.39
CA SER A 92 10.64 -0.63 10.46
C SER A 92 9.80 -0.34 11.70
N HIS A 93 8.61 0.27 11.54
CA HIS A 93 7.66 0.46 12.63
C HIS A 93 7.28 -0.87 13.29
N GLY A 94 6.99 -1.89 12.48
CA GLY A 94 6.65 -3.24 12.97
C GLY A 94 7.79 -3.92 13.76
N GLN A 95 9.04 -3.69 13.35
CA GLN A 95 10.22 -4.20 14.05
C GLN A 95 10.53 -3.45 15.34
N GLN A 96 10.34 -2.13 15.35
CA GLN A 96 10.55 -1.27 16.51
C GLN A 96 9.60 -1.60 17.67
N TRP A 97 8.34 -1.88 17.34
CA TRP A 97 7.26 -2.10 18.31
C TRP A 97 6.88 -3.57 18.40
N LYS A 98 7.60 -4.31 19.25
CA LYS A 98 7.28 -5.70 19.65
C LYS A 98 6.14 -5.73 20.68
N PRO A 99 5.37 -6.82 20.79
CA PRO A 99 4.23 -6.91 21.71
C PRO A 99 4.55 -6.47 23.14
N GLU A 100 5.70 -6.90 23.66
CA GLU A 100 6.14 -6.60 25.02
C GLU A 100 6.36 -5.09 25.20
N ARG A 101 7.08 -4.47 24.25
CA ARG A 101 7.33 -3.03 24.25
C ARG A 101 6.05 -2.19 24.09
N ILE A 102 5.07 -2.70 23.34
CA ILE A 102 3.78 -2.01 23.17
C ILE A 102 3.01 -1.99 24.49
N ALA A 103 3.04 -3.10 25.24
CA ALA A 103 2.41 -3.18 26.55
C ALA A 103 3.11 -2.28 27.59
N GLU A 104 4.45 -2.25 27.57
CA GLU A 104 5.26 -1.43 28.48
C GLU A 104 5.14 0.08 28.20
N ASP A 105 5.00 0.48 26.93
CA ASP A 105 5.00 1.88 26.50
C ASP A 105 3.84 2.21 25.55
N TRP A 106 2.63 1.91 26.02
CA TRP A 106 1.39 2.14 25.29
C TRP A 106 1.22 3.59 24.78
N PRO A 107 1.45 4.64 25.58
CA PRO A 107 1.24 6.02 25.12
C PRO A 107 2.11 6.38 23.91
N ASN A 108 3.41 6.04 23.93
CA ASN A 108 4.29 6.33 22.81
C ASN A 108 4.00 5.44 21.60
N TYR A 109 3.65 4.17 21.82
CA TYR A 109 3.19 3.31 20.74
C TYR A 109 1.97 3.90 20.04
N ARG A 110 0.96 4.33 20.79
CA ARG A 110 -0.28 4.91 20.23
C ARG A 110 0.02 6.12 19.35
N VAL A 111 0.92 7.01 19.79
CA VAL A 111 1.35 8.17 18.99
C VAL A 111 2.07 7.70 17.72
N ALA A 112 3.06 6.83 17.85
CA ALA A 112 3.84 6.33 16.71
C ALA A 112 2.95 5.60 15.69
N ALA A 113 2.04 4.75 16.15
CA ALA A 113 1.11 4.02 15.30
C ALA A 113 0.16 4.97 14.55
N ARG A 114 -0.38 6.00 15.21
CA ARG A 114 -1.20 7.03 14.53
C ARG A 114 -0.42 7.74 13.42
N LEU A 115 0.83 8.10 13.67
CA LEU A 115 1.68 8.74 12.66
C LEU A 115 1.91 7.80 11.46
N THR A 116 2.22 6.53 11.71
CA THR A 116 2.40 5.53 10.66
C THR A 116 1.12 5.28 9.86
N LEU A 117 -0.04 5.12 10.51
CA LEU A 117 -1.32 4.93 9.82
C LEU A 117 -1.67 6.14 8.93
N ASN A 118 -1.42 7.37 9.42
CA ASN A 118 -1.66 8.58 8.64
C ASN A 118 -0.70 8.72 7.45
N ALA A 119 0.57 8.35 7.63
CA ALA A 119 1.54 8.32 6.53
C ALA A 119 1.15 7.31 5.45
N LEU A 120 0.68 6.12 5.85
CA LEU A 120 0.19 5.10 4.91
C LEU A 120 -1.05 5.56 4.15
N ARG A 121 -2.04 6.16 4.83
CA ARG A 121 -3.23 6.72 4.17
C ARG A 121 -2.84 7.74 3.10
N ARG A 122 -2.01 8.71 3.48
CA ARG A 122 -1.53 9.74 2.55
C ARG A 122 -0.80 9.14 1.35
N HIS A 123 0.01 8.11 1.57
CA HIS A 123 0.67 7.42 0.47
C HIS A 123 -0.33 6.76 -0.49
N LEU A 124 -1.33 6.04 0.04
CA LEU A 124 -2.40 5.41 -0.77
C LEU A 124 -3.22 6.44 -1.56
N ASP A 125 -3.55 7.57 -0.92
CA ASP A 125 -4.32 8.65 -1.54
C ASP A 125 -3.53 9.29 -2.69
N ASN A 126 -2.24 9.58 -2.46
CA ASN A 126 -1.40 10.29 -3.43
C ASN A 126 -0.98 9.40 -4.62
N GLU A 127 -0.83 8.10 -4.43
CA GLU A 127 -0.35 7.24 -5.52
C GLU A 127 -1.43 6.88 -6.54
N ARG A 128 -2.71 7.01 -6.20
CA ARG A 128 -3.83 6.55 -7.05
C ARG A 128 -3.74 7.10 -8.47
N GLU A 129 -3.67 8.42 -8.60
CA GLU A 129 -3.66 9.09 -9.91
C GLU A 129 -2.47 8.65 -10.77
N GLY A 130 -1.31 8.45 -10.14
CA GLY A 130 -0.11 7.96 -10.83
C GLY A 130 -0.27 6.53 -11.34
N ILE A 131 -0.88 5.63 -10.54
CA ILE A 131 -1.10 4.23 -10.92
C ILE A 131 -2.13 4.17 -12.05
N GLU A 132 -3.24 4.91 -11.93
CA GLU A 132 -4.27 4.97 -12.97
C GLU A 132 -3.68 5.45 -14.29
N ARG A 133 -2.86 6.51 -14.25
CA ARG A 133 -2.16 7.00 -15.45
C ARG A 133 -1.25 5.95 -16.07
N LEU A 134 -0.51 5.19 -15.27
CA LEU A 134 0.33 4.09 -15.79
C LEU A 134 -0.52 2.99 -16.44
N ILE A 135 -1.65 2.62 -15.82
CA ILE A 135 -2.59 1.65 -16.40
C ILE A 135 -3.09 2.14 -17.75
N ASP A 136 -3.53 3.39 -17.86
CA ASP A 136 -4.02 3.97 -19.11
C ASP A 136 -2.96 3.97 -20.22
N MET A 137 -1.72 4.33 -19.87
CA MET A 137 -0.59 4.31 -20.81
C MET A 137 -0.29 2.88 -21.31
N LEU A 138 -0.35 1.88 -20.43
CA LEU A 138 -0.11 0.48 -20.75
C LEU A 138 -1.23 -0.10 -21.64
N GLU A 139 -2.49 0.19 -21.32
CA GLU A 139 -3.65 -0.26 -22.09
C GLU A 139 -3.67 0.37 -23.48
N ALA A 140 -3.44 1.69 -23.57
CA ALA A 140 -3.35 2.40 -24.84
C ALA A 140 -2.22 1.85 -25.73
N ARG A 141 -1.12 1.40 -25.11
CA ARG A 141 -0.01 0.75 -25.84
C ARG A 141 -0.40 -0.63 -26.33
N ALA A 142 -0.99 -1.48 -25.48
CA ALA A 142 -1.42 -2.83 -25.85
C ALA A 142 -2.40 -2.79 -27.05
N ALA A 143 -3.31 -1.81 -27.07
CA ALA A 143 -4.23 -1.59 -28.19
C ALA A 143 -3.51 -1.26 -29.50
N ARG A 144 -2.40 -0.50 -29.47
CA ARG A 144 -1.60 -0.16 -30.66
C ARG A 144 -0.78 -1.33 -31.22
N THR A 145 -0.42 -2.30 -30.36
CA THR A 145 0.39 -3.46 -30.77
C THR A 145 -0.42 -4.67 -31.25
N THR A 146 -1.73 -4.67 -31.09
CA THR A 146 -2.58 -5.76 -31.60
C THR A 146 -2.83 -5.56 -33.11
N PRO A 147 -2.29 -6.39 -34.01
CA PRO A 147 -2.59 -6.27 -35.43
C PRO A 147 -4.05 -6.67 -35.67
N HIS A 148 -4.81 -5.87 -36.43
CA HIS A 148 -6.05 -6.36 -37.04
C HIS A 148 -5.68 -7.57 -37.91
N ARG A 149 -6.12 -8.77 -37.48
CA ARG A 149 -6.15 -9.97 -38.31
C ARG A 149 -7.45 -9.99 -39.10
#